data_AF-A0A382DNM6-F1
#
_entry.id   AF-A0A382DNM6-F1
#
_cell.length_a   1.000
_cell.length_b   1.000
_cell.length_c   1.000
_cell.angle_alpha   90.00
_cell.angle_beta   90.00
_cell.angle_gamma   90.00
#
_symmetry.space_group_name_H-M   'P 1'
#
loop_
_entity.id
_entity.type
_entity.pdbx_description
1 polymer ?
#
loop_
_entity_poly.entity_id
_entity_poly.type
_entity_poly.pdbx_seq_one_letter_code
_entity_poly.pdbx_strand_id
1 'polypeptide(L)'
;MITGCSESGPTIKEENRTLKTYPFSEPNPIPILSKDKRLYPYHSFVGYSHEGSPQEWKMIKMENDHIEVYVLPEVGGKVWGAIDKSNGEEFIYRNEVMKFRNISLRGPWTSGGIEFNFGVIGHTPATATPVDYITRTNPNGSVSTFVGGMDLPSRTHWRVEIILEKGRSNFQTKAMWYNPTPSVQAYYNWMTAAAFAQDDLEMVFPGNQYLKH
;
A
#
# COMPACT_ATOMS: atom_id res chain seq x y z
N MET A 1 23.54 -29.34 25.74
CA MET A 1 23.24 -28.85 24.39
C MET A 1 22.44 -27.58 24.55
N ILE A 2 23.07 -26.41 24.34
CA ILE A 2 22.39 -25.12 24.45
C ILE A 2 21.71 -24.91 23.09
N THR A 3 20.39 -25.06 23.07
CA THR A 3 19.56 -24.68 21.92
C THR A 3 19.58 -23.15 21.87
N GLY A 4 20.37 -22.58 20.94
CA GLY A 4 20.33 -21.16 20.66
C GLY A 4 18.99 -20.81 20.02
N CYS A 5 18.03 -20.35 20.82
CA CYS A 5 16.92 -19.56 20.29
C CYS A 5 17.51 -18.31 19.65
N SER A 6 17.12 -17.98 18.42
CA SER A 6 17.36 -16.65 17.87
C SER A 6 16.79 -15.60 18.84
N GLU A 7 17.67 -14.81 19.45
CA GLU A 7 17.32 -13.77 20.42
C GLU A 7 16.68 -12.53 19.76
N SER A 8 16.72 -12.40 18.43
CA SER A 8 16.15 -11.24 17.73
C SER A 8 14.64 -11.38 17.55
N GLY A 9 13.88 -10.51 18.21
CA GLY A 9 12.48 -10.26 17.86
C GLY A 9 12.35 -9.62 16.47
N PRO A 10 11.12 -9.46 15.95
CA PRO A 10 10.91 -8.72 14.72
C PRO A 10 11.47 -7.30 14.84
N THR A 11 11.99 -6.76 13.74
CA THR A 11 12.62 -5.44 13.67
C THR A 11 11.90 -4.54 12.69
N ILE A 12 12.03 -3.23 12.88
CA ILE A 12 11.59 -2.20 11.92
C ILE A 12 12.77 -1.28 11.65
N LYS A 13 12.98 -0.95 10.38
CA LYS A 13 13.95 0.03 9.93
C LYS A 13 13.35 0.92 8.85
N GLU A 14 13.61 2.21 8.95
CA GLU A 14 13.41 3.16 7.87
C GLU A 14 14.67 3.22 7.01
N GLU A 15 14.52 3.09 5.70
CA GLU A 15 15.63 3.15 4.75
C GLU A 15 15.21 3.79 3.44
N ASN A 16 16.17 4.41 2.75
CA ASN A 16 15.96 4.89 1.39
C ASN A 16 16.38 3.80 0.41
N ARG A 17 15.53 3.51 -0.57
CA ARG A 17 15.84 2.60 -1.68
C ARG A 17 15.75 3.34 -3.00
N THR A 18 16.80 3.24 -3.80
CA THR A 18 16.78 3.77 -5.18
C THR A 18 16.01 2.80 -6.07
N LEU A 19 14.97 3.29 -6.74
CA LEU A 19 14.19 2.53 -7.72
C LEU A 19 14.17 3.27 -9.05
N LYS A 20 14.24 2.52 -10.16
CA LYS A 20 13.98 3.11 -11.47
C LYS A 20 12.53 3.59 -11.51
N THR A 21 12.35 4.89 -11.68
CA THR A 21 11.05 5.55 -11.53
C THR A 21 10.67 6.25 -12.82
N TYR A 22 9.45 6.01 -13.28
CA TYR A 22 8.83 6.73 -14.38
C TYR A 22 7.80 7.67 -13.76
N PRO A 23 8.18 8.94 -13.47
CA PRO A 23 7.35 9.84 -12.68
C PRO A 23 6.09 10.26 -13.43
N PHE A 24 5.12 10.73 -12.66
CA PHE A 24 3.99 11.50 -13.15
C PHE A 24 4.22 12.99 -12.89
N SER A 25 3.52 13.86 -13.63
CA SER A 25 3.67 15.31 -13.57
C SER A 25 2.38 16.01 -14.02
N GLU A 26 2.44 17.33 -14.20
CA GLU A 26 1.36 18.15 -14.76
C GLU A 26 0.04 17.99 -13.99
N PRO A 27 -0.02 18.45 -12.72
CA PRO A 27 -1.28 18.55 -12.01
C PRO A 27 -2.22 19.47 -12.79
N ASN A 28 -3.43 18.98 -13.10
CA ASN A 28 -4.40 19.73 -13.87
C ASN A 28 -4.88 20.94 -13.04
N PRO A 29 -4.73 22.18 -13.54
CA PRO A 29 -5.18 23.37 -12.82
C PRO A 29 -6.70 23.46 -12.70
N ILE A 30 -7.45 22.74 -13.53
CA ILE A 30 -8.90 22.63 -13.44
C ILE A 30 -9.25 21.59 -12.36
N PRO A 31 -10.04 21.96 -11.34
CA PRO A 31 -10.49 21.01 -10.33
C PRO A 31 -11.18 19.79 -10.94
N ILE A 32 -10.93 18.62 -10.35
CA ILE A 32 -11.53 17.36 -10.81
C ILE A 32 -13.06 17.39 -10.76
N LEU A 33 -13.66 18.30 -9.99
CA LEU A 33 -15.10 18.60 -9.91
C LEU A 33 -15.79 18.69 -11.28
N SER A 34 -15.09 19.20 -12.29
CA SER A 34 -15.58 19.30 -13.67
C SER A 34 -15.81 17.94 -14.35
N LYS A 35 -15.13 16.88 -13.88
CA LYS A 35 -15.18 15.52 -14.41
C LYS A 35 -15.85 14.54 -13.46
N ASP A 36 -15.49 14.61 -12.18
CA ASP A 36 -16.05 13.78 -11.10
C ASP A 36 -16.25 14.61 -9.83
N LYS A 37 -17.52 14.88 -9.52
CA LYS A 37 -17.89 15.69 -8.35
C LYS A 37 -17.56 15.01 -7.02
N ARG A 38 -17.43 13.68 -6.99
CA ARG A 38 -17.13 12.90 -5.79
C ARG A 38 -15.70 13.11 -5.29
N LEU A 39 -14.83 13.65 -6.14
CA LEU A 39 -13.39 13.78 -5.88
C LEU A 39 -12.96 15.21 -5.56
N TYR A 40 -13.87 16.19 -5.53
CA TYR A 40 -13.51 17.52 -5.03
C TYR A 40 -13.04 17.44 -3.57
N PRO A 41 -11.91 18.08 -3.17
CA PRO A 41 -11.20 19.17 -3.84
C PRO A 41 -9.94 18.76 -4.65
N TYR A 42 -9.81 17.50 -5.05
CA TYR A 42 -8.61 17.05 -5.76
C TYR A 42 -8.50 17.61 -7.19
N HIS A 43 -7.30 17.43 -7.76
CA HIS A 43 -7.01 17.55 -9.19
C HIS A 43 -6.52 16.20 -9.72
N SER A 44 -6.59 16.05 -11.05
CA SER A 44 -5.99 14.91 -11.78
C SER A 44 -4.56 15.25 -12.22
N PHE A 45 -3.75 14.23 -12.53
CA PHE A 45 -2.46 14.39 -13.20
C PHE A 45 -2.54 13.85 -14.63
N VAL A 46 -1.90 14.56 -15.57
CA VAL A 46 -1.96 14.20 -17.00
C VAL A 46 -0.60 13.84 -17.60
N GLY A 47 0.50 14.23 -16.96
CA GLY A 47 1.85 13.92 -17.42
C GLY A 47 2.34 12.57 -16.88
N TYR A 48 2.88 11.72 -17.76
CA TYR A 48 3.47 10.43 -17.39
C TYR A 48 4.72 10.18 -18.22
N SER A 49 5.87 9.99 -17.56
CA SER A 49 7.13 9.78 -18.27
C SER A 49 7.17 8.43 -18.98
N HIS A 50 7.72 8.44 -20.20
CA HIS A 50 8.12 7.25 -20.96
C HIS A 50 9.51 6.76 -20.57
N GLU A 51 10.36 7.68 -20.10
CA GLU A 51 11.72 7.39 -19.64
C GLU A 51 11.77 7.28 -18.11
N GLY A 52 12.58 6.34 -17.63
CA GLY A 52 12.74 6.10 -16.20
C GLY A 52 14.09 6.58 -15.71
N SER A 53 14.12 7.25 -14.56
CA SER A 53 15.34 7.70 -13.89
C SER A 53 15.45 7.09 -12.49
N PRO A 54 16.67 6.91 -11.95
CA PRO A 54 16.83 6.56 -10.54
C PRO A 54 16.20 7.63 -9.65
N GLN A 55 15.40 7.20 -8.67
CA GLN A 55 14.84 8.07 -7.63
C GLN A 55 14.88 7.33 -6.29
N GLU A 56 15.22 8.05 -5.22
CA GLU A 56 15.16 7.53 -3.86
C GLU A 56 13.73 7.54 -3.34
N TRP A 57 13.34 6.46 -2.67
CA TRP A 57 12.06 6.32 -2.00
C TRP A 57 12.28 5.86 -0.57
N LYS A 58 11.60 6.52 0.36
CA LYS A 58 11.55 6.11 1.76
C LYS A 58 10.72 4.84 1.91
N MET A 59 11.31 3.83 2.50
CA MET A 59 10.70 2.53 2.73
C MET A 59 10.82 2.14 4.20
N ILE A 60 9.77 1.54 4.75
CA ILE A 60 9.80 0.92 6.07
C ILE A 60 9.94 -0.58 5.85
N LYS A 61 11.11 -1.12 6.21
CA LYS A 61 11.37 -2.56 6.23
C LYS A 61 10.99 -3.11 7.60
N MET A 62 10.10 -4.07 7.63
CA MET A 62 9.78 -4.88 8.81
C MET A 62 10.29 -6.30 8.55
N GLU A 63 11.00 -6.94 9.47
CA GLU A 63 11.44 -8.33 9.27
C GLU A 63 11.44 -9.16 10.55
N ASN A 64 11.26 -10.46 10.40
CA ASN A 64 11.48 -11.48 11.44
C ASN A 64 12.32 -12.63 10.85
N ASP A 65 12.37 -13.76 11.55
CA ASP A 65 13.14 -14.94 11.11
C ASP A 65 12.58 -15.59 9.82
N HIS A 66 11.33 -15.30 9.45
CA HIS A 66 10.63 -15.96 8.36
C HIS A 66 10.34 -15.08 7.15
N ILE A 67 9.99 -13.82 7.36
CA ILE A 67 9.55 -12.93 6.28
C ILE A 67 10.11 -11.51 6.41
N GLU A 68 10.14 -10.83 5.28
CA GLU A 68 10.34 -9.38 5.18
C GLU A 68 9.08 -8.73 4.61
N VAL A 69 8.72 -7.55 5.10
CA VAL A 69 7.59 -6.75 4.63
C VAL A 69 8.07 -5.33 4.40
N TYR A 70 7.77 -4.80 3.22
CA TYR A 70 8.19 -3.46 2.80
C TYR A 70 6.96 -2.57 2.69
N VAL A 71 6.94 -1.45 3.41
CA VAL A 71 5.85 -0.45 3.36
C VAL A 71 6.38 0.83 2.72
N LEU A 72 5.57 1.48 1.88
CA LEU A 72 5.95 2.66 1.10
C LEU A 72 5.09 3.89 1.47
N PRO A 73 5.43 4.63 2.55
CA PRO A 73 4.64 5.78 3.02
C PRO A 73 4.46 6.87 1.97
N GLU A 74 5.43 7.06 1.07
CA GLU A 74 5.39 8.10 0.04
C GLU A 74 4.39 7.81 -1.09
N VAL A 75 3.85 6.59 -1.14
CA VAL A 75 2.99 6.10 -2.23
C VAL A 75 1.78 5.39 -1.63
N GLY A 76 0.89 6.18 -1.03
CA GLY A 76 -0.35 5.70 -0.44
C GLY A 76 -0.18 4.83 0.81
N GLY A 77 1.05 4.67 1.32
CA GLY A 77 1.34 3.78 2.45
C GLY A 77 1.19 2.30 2.11
N LYS A 78 1.13 1.94 0.83
CA LYS A 78 0.93 0.55 0.39
C LYS A 78 1.99 -0.38 0.98
N VAL A 79 1.63 -1.64 1.20
CA VAL A 79 2.67 -2.69 1.27
C VAL A 79 3.25 -2.78 -0.13
N TRP A 80 4.54 -2.51 -0.28
CA TRP A 80 5.23 -2.55 -1.56
C TRP A 80 5.50 -3.99 -2.02
N GLY A 81 5.86 -4.85 -1.08
CA GLY A 81 6.13 -6.27 -1.31
C GLY A 81 6.42 -6.99 -0.01
N ALA A 82 6.47 -8.32 -0.08
CA ALA A 82 6.84 -9.16 1.05
C ALA A 82 7.53 -10.44 0.56
N ILE A 83 8.58 -10.84 1.27
CA ILE A 83 9.49 -11.93 0.90
C ILE A 83 9.43 -13.03 1.95
N ASP A 84 9.37 -14.29 1.51
CA ASP A 84 9.62 -15.46 2.34
C ASP A 84 11.13 -15.76 2.38
N LYS A 85 11.73 -15.70 3.57
CA LYS A 85 13.17 -15.86 3.76
C LYS A 85 13.62 -17.32 3.61
N SER A 86 12.70 -18.29 3.63
CA SER A 86 13.05 -19.70 3.46
C SER A 86 13.44 -20.05 2.01
N ASN A 87 12.91 -19.31 1.03
CA ASN A 87 13.19 -19.50 -0.39
C ASN A 87 13.66 -18.22 -1.11
N GLY A 88 13.55 -17.06 -0.49
CA GLY A 88 13.93 -15.76 -1.07
C GLY A 88 12.88 -15.19 -2.03
N GLU A 89 11.71 -15.81 -2.14
CA GLU A 89 10.68 -15.47 -3.11
C GLU A 89 9.63 -14.50 -2.56
N GLU A 90 9.01 -13.74 -3.45
CA GLU A 90 7.95 -12.80 -3.10
C GLU A 90 6.59 -13.48 -3.02
N PHE A 91 5.93 -13.38 -1.87
CA PHE A 91 4.53 -13.81 -1.73
C PHE A 91 3.54 -12.66 -1.84
N ILE A 92 4.04 -11.41 -1.80
CA ILE A 92 3.32 -10.21 -2.26
C ILE A 92 4.17 -9.61 -3.37
N TYR A 93 3.64 -9.61 -4.59
CA TYR A 93 4.36 -9.19 -5.79
C TYR A 93 4.91 -7.77 -5.64
N ARG A 94 6.22 -7.59 -5.75
CA ARG A 94 6.87 -6.30 -5.74
C ARG A 94 7.30 -5.98 -7.17
N ASN A 95 6.96 -4.79 -7.66
CA ASN A 95 7.56 -4.35 -8.91
C ASN A 95 8.99 -3.85 -8.62
N GLU A 96 9.96 -4.18 -9.45
CA GLU A 96 11.32 -3.65 -9.31
C GLU A 96 11.45 -2.22 -9.87
N VAL A 97 10.37 -1.67 -10.44
CA VAL A 97 10.30 -0.28 -10.92
C VAL A 97 9.06 0.46 -10.40
N MET A 98 9.20 1.77 -10.23
CA MET A 98 8.12 2.69 -9.88
C MET A 98 7.56 3.35 -11.14
N LYS A 99 6.69 2.64 -11.87
CA LYS A 99 6.13 3.13 -13.13
C LYS A 99 4.70 3.62 -12.95
N PHE A 100 4.52 4.94 -12.78
CA PHE A 100 3.20 5.52 -12.60
C PHE A 100 2.40 5.57 -13.90
N ARG A 101 1.15 5.14 -13.89
CA ARG A 101 0.22 5.21 -15.04
C ARG A 101 -1.16 5.69 -14.60
N ASN A 102 -1.95 6.16 -15.56
CA ASN A 102 -3.27 6.78 -15.37
C ASN A 102 -4.36 5.72 -15.07
N ILE A 103 -4.44 5.26 -13.82
CA ILE A 103 -5.37 4.23 -13.34
C ILE A 103 -6.11 4.65 -12.07
N SER A 104 -5.46 5.35 -11.13
CA SER A 104 -6.12 5.76 -9.87
C SER A 104 -7.15 6.87 -10.08
N LEU A 105 -7.96 7.17 -9.06
CA LEU A 105 -8.97 8.23 -9.13
C LEU A 105 -8.39 9.62 -9.44
N ARG A 106 -7.10 9.87 -9.13
CA ARG A 106 -6.38 11.10 -9.53
C ARG A 106 -5.45 10.90 -10.72
N GLY A 107 -5.36 9.68 -11.23
CA GLY A 107 -4.51 9.25 -12.33
C GLY A 107 -3.38 8.36 -11.87
N PRO A 108 -2.33 8.87 -11.20
CA PRO A 108 -1.11 8.10 -10.97
C PRO A 108 -1.32 6.87 -10.07
N TRP A 109 -0.86 5.72 -10.54
CA TRP A 109 -0.93 4.44 -9.86
C TRP A 109 0.26 3.55 -10.26
N THR A 110 0.72 2.68 -9.35
CA THR A 110 1.79 1.69 -9.62
C THR A 110 1.32 0.27 -9.33
N SER A 111 1.73 -0.67 -10.19
CA SER A 111 1.49 -2.11 -10.00
C SER A 111 2.28 -2.69 -8.84
N GLY A 112 1.85 -3.86 -8.35
CA GLY A 112 2.50 -4.56 -7.26
C GLY A 112 1.95 -4.16 -5.89
N GLY A 113 2.30 -4.95 -4.89
CA GLY A 113 2.03 -4.69 -3.49
C GLY A 113 0.59 -4.97 -3.07
N ILE A 114 0.20 -4.35 -1.97
CA ILE A 114 -1.18 -4.26 -1.49
C ILE A 114 -1.53 -2.77 -1.37
N GLU A 115 -2.39 -2.29 -2.24
CA GLU A 115 -2.93 -0.94 -2.18
C GLU A 115 -4.11 -0.87 -1.20
N PHE A 116 -4.16 0.20 -0.42
CA PHE A 116 -5.20 0.44 0.58
C PHE A 116 -6.22 1.46 0.08
N ASN A 117 -7.43 0.98 -0.24
CA ASN A 117 -8.49 1.82 -0.79
C ASN A 117 -9.57 2.10 0.24
N PHE A 118 -9.91 3.37 0.44
CA PHE A 118 -10.91 3.82 1.41
C PHE A 118 -11.76 4.97 0.86
N GLY A 119 -12.99 5.08 1.35
CA GLY A 119 -13.87 6.23 1.10
C GLY A 119 -14.61 6.12 -0.23
N VAL A 120 -14.04 6.68 -1.30
CA VAL A 120 -14.65 6.68 -2.64
C VAL A 120 -14.32 5.38 -3.36
N ILE A 121 -15.32 4.78 -4.04
CA ILE A 121 -15.15 3.54 -4.81
C ILE A 121 -14.06 3.67 -5.89
N GLY A 122 -13.12 2.73 -5.87
CA GLY A 122 -12.01 2.63 -6.83
C GLY A 122 -10.64 2.74 -6.17
N HIS A 123 -9.62 2.91 -7.01
CA HIS A 123 -8.23 3.15 -6.62
C HIS A 123 -8.09 4.55 -6.00
N THR A 124 -7.81 4.62 -4.70
CA THR A 124 -7.93 5.82 -3.86
C THR A 124 -7.19 7.06 -4.42
N PRO A 125 -7.67 8.30 -4.16
CA PRO A 125 -6.92 9.51 -4.46
C PRO A 125 -5.54 9.58 -3.79
N ALA A 126 -5.31 8.78 -2.75
CA ALA A 126 -4.05 8.72 -2.00
C ALA A 126 -3.00 7.79 -2.62
N THR A 127 -3.34 6.97 -3.64
CA THR A 127 -2.51 5.86 -4.16
C THR A 127 -1.06 6.26 -4.41
N ALA A 128 -0.83 7.44 -4.98
CA ALA A 128 0.47 7.90 -5.43
C ALA A 128 0.98 9.12 -4.65
N THR A 129 0.41 9.39 -3.47
CA THR A 129 0.80 10.52 -2.63
C THR A 129 1.30 10.06 -1.27
N PRO A 130 2.18 10.85 -0.63
CA PRO A 130 2.60 10.58 0.73
C PRO A 130 1.43 10.54 1.70
N VAL A 131 1.51 9.62 2.66
CA VAL A 131 0.58 9.50 3.78
C VAL A 131 1.35 9.60 5.10
N ASP A 132 0.63 9.91 6.19
CA ASP A 132 1.23 9.88 7.52
C ASP A 132 1.55 8.45 7.90
N TYR A 133 2.66 8.25 8.62
CA TYR A 133 3.01 6.96 9.18
C TYR A 133 3.68 7.08 10.55
N ILE A 134 3.55 6.04 11.37
CA ILE A 134 4.32 5.85 12.59
C ILE A 134 4.69 4.37 12.74
N THR A 135 5.83 4.08 13.37
CA THR A 135 6.28 2.72 13.65
C THR A 135 6.33 2.47 15.15
N ARG A 136 6.07 1.25 15.60
CA ARG A 136 6.05 0.91 17.03
C ARG A 136 6.47 -0.53 17.28
N THR A 137 7.24 -0.76 18.35
CA THR A 137 7.36 -2.08 18.98
C THR A 137 6.23 -2.24 20.00
N ASN A 138 5.41 -3.28 19.84
CA ASN A 138 4.23 -3.52 20.67
C ASN A 138 4.61 -4.22 21.99
N PRO A 139 3.78 -4.14 23.04
CA PRO A 139 4.05 -4.80 24.32
C PRO A 139 4.25 -6.31 24.25
N ASN A 140 3.66 -6.97 23.24
CA ASN A 140 3.82 -8.41 23.00
C ASN A 140 5.08 -8.78 22.18
N GLY A 141 5.95 -7.81 21.88
CA GLY A 141 7.18 -8.00 21.10
C GLY A 141 6.99 -8.06 19.58
N SER A 142 5.75 -7.94 19.07
CA SER A 142 5.52 -7.70 17.64
C SER A 142 5.89 -6.26 17.27
N VAL A 143 6.03 -5.98 15.99
CA VAL A 143 6.25 -4.62 15.50
C VAL A 143 5.16 -4.20 14.54
N SER A 144 4.79 -2.93 14.55
CA SER A 144 3.73 -2.36 13.70
C SER A 144 4.21 -1.13 12.93
N THR A 145 3.80 -1.04 11.67
CA THR A 145 3.81 0.21 10.90
C THR A 145 2.37 0.64 10.68
N PHE A 146 2.02 1.84 11.14
CA PHE A 146 0.73 2.46 10.89
C PHE A 146 0.88 3.41 9.73
N VAL A 147 -0.03 3.37 8.77
CA VAL A 147 -0.14 4.35 7.69
C VAL A 147 -1.54 4.92 7.65
N GLY A 148 -1.69 6.14 7.16
CA GLY A 148 -2.97 6.62 6.68
C GLY A 148 -3.09 8.12 6.56
N GLY A 149 -4.31 8.58 6.31
CA GLY A 149 -4.58 9.99 6.06
C GLY A 149 -6.05 10.33 6.17
N MET A 150 -6.41 11.50 5.64
CA MET A 150 -7.78 11.94 5.49
C MET A 150 -8.19 11.85 4.02
N ASP A 151 -9.34 11.25 3.75
CA ASP A 151 -10.02 11.37 2.46
C ASP A 151 -10.64 12.76 2.38
N LEU A 152 -10.13 13.64 1.51
CA LEU A 152 -10.54 15.05 1.48
C LEU A 152 -12.02 15.26 1.12
N PRO A 153 -12.61 14.52 0.15
CA PRO A 153 -14.01 14.68 -0.22
C PRO A 153 -14.98 14.38 0.93
N SER A 154 -14.76 13.28 1.65
CA SER A 154 -15.63 12.89 2.77
C SER A 154 -15.20 13.44 4.13
N ARG A 155 -13.97 13.97 4.23
CA ARG A 155 -13.28 14.34 5.49
C ARG A 155 -13.19 13.17 6.48
N THR A 156 -13.23 11.95 5.98
CA THR A 156 -13.11 10.74 6.81
C THR A 156 -11.65 10.35 6.95
N HIS A 157 -11.31 9.70 8.05
CA HIS A 157 -9.95 9.29 8.36
C HIS A 157 -9.84 7.78 8.15
N TRP A 158 -8.78 7.35 7.47
CA TRP A 158 -8.45 5.94 7.32
C TRP A 158 -7.07 5.67 7.90
N ARG A 159 -6.89 4.50 8.52
CA ARG A 159 -5.61 4.02 9.02
C ARG A 159 -5.49 2.53 8.74
N VAL A 160 -4.28 2.07 8.46
CA VAL A 160 -3.95 0.65 8.39
C VAL A 160 -2.77 0.40 9.29
N GLU A 161 -2.93 -0.52 10.25
CA GLU A 161 -1.83 -1.09 11.00
C GLU A 161 -1.33 -2.34 10.29
N ILE A 162 -0.07 -2.34 9.84
CA ILE A 162 0.65 -3.52 9.35
C ILE A 162 1.42 -4.10 10.54
N ILE A 163 1.14 -5.33 10.94
CA ILE A 163 1.71 -5.99 12.13
C ILE A 163 2.54 -7.19 11.72
N LEU A 164 3.78 -7.26 12.21
CA LEU A 164 4.66 -8.41 12.09
C LEU A 164 4.96 -9.00 13.46
N GLU A 165 4.50 -10.23 13.68
CA GLU A 165 4.70 -10.96 14.94
C GLU A 165 5.99 -11.78 14.93
N LYS A 166 6.52 -12.10 16.11
CA LYS A 166 7.64 -13.05 16.24
C LYS A 166 7.18 -14.46 15.84
N GLY A 167 7.99 -15.18 15.07
CA GLY A 167 7.77 -16.61 14.78
C GLY A 167 6.63 -16.91 13.80
N ARG A 168 6.17 -15.93 13.01
CA ARG A 168 5.13 -16.13 11.99
C ARG A 168 5.63 -15.80 10.60
N SER A 169 5.25 -16.61 9.62
CA SER A 169 5.49 -16.38 8.18
C SER A 169 4.37 -15.60 7.49
N ASN A 170 3.63 -14.79 8.26
CA ASN A 170 2.59 -13.89 7.73
C ASN A 170 2.67 -12.55 8.48
N PHE A 171 2.06 -11.53 7.88
CA PHE A 171 1.77 -10.26 8.53
C PHE A 171 0.25 -10.02 8.54
N GLN A 172 -0.20 -9.16 9.43
CA GLN A 172 -1.61 -8.79 9.54
C GLN A 172 -1.81 -7.34 9.14
N THR A 173 -2.94 -7.03 8.53
CA THR A 173 -3.41 -5.66 8.31
C THR A 173 -4.68 -5.41 9.10
N LYS A 174 -4.70 -4.40 9.96
CA LYS A 174 -5.91 -3.93 10.64
C LYS A 174 -6.32 -2.57 10.08
N ALA A 175 -7.44 -2.54 9.37
CA ALA A 175 -8.01 -1.32 8.81
C ALA A 175 -8.93 -0.64 9.83
N MET A 176 -8.79 0.68 9.95
CA MET A 176 -9.69 1.56 10.70
C MET A 176 -10.19 2.65 9.78
N TRP A 177 -11.49 2.92 9.84
CA TRP A 177 -12.10 4.06 9.17
C TRP A 177 -12.97 4.81 10.18
N TYR A 178 -12.85 6.13 10.20
CA TYR A 178 -13.51 7.00 11.16
C TYR A 178 -14.11 8.21 10.46
N ASN A 179 -15.40 8.47 10.71
CA ASN A 179 -16.10 9.65 10.25
C ASN A 179 -16.23 10.66 11.41
N PRO A 180 -15.41 11.73 11.43
CA PRO A 180 -15.52 12.78 12.45
C PRO A 180 -16.66 13.78 12.18
N THR A 181 -17.33 13.67 11.03
CA THR A 181 -18.34 14.66 10.60
C THR A 181 -19.73 14.31 11.14
N PRO A 182 -20.64 15.30 11.30
CA PRO A 182 -22.02 15.03 11.72
C PRO A 182 -22.88 14.42 10.60
N SER A 183 -22.34 14.27 9.38
CA SER A 183 -23.06 13.79 8.20
C SER A 183 -22.69 12.34 7.89
N VAL A 184 -23.65 11.58 7.37
CA VAL A 184 -23.39 10.23 6.87
C VAL A 184 -22.44 10.33 5.66
N GLN A 185 -21.43 9.46 5.64
CA GLN A 185 -20.46 9.35 4.56
C GLN A 185 -20.53 7.96 3.95
N ALA A 186 -20.34 7.87 2.63
CA ALA A 186 -20.21 6.59 1.95
C ALA A 186 -18.92 5.90 2.43
N TYR A 187 -19.01 4.58 2.63
CA TYR A 187 -17.88 3.74 3.00
C TYR A 187 -17.59 2.74 1.89
N TYR A 188 -16.38 2.83 1.36
CA TYR A 188 -15.75 1.81 0.53
C TYR A 188 -14.45 1.40 1.20
N ASN A 189 -14.14 0.11 1.17
CA ASN A 189 -12.85 -0.42 1.58
C ASN A 189 -12.47 -1.61 0.70
N TRP A 190 -11.25 -1.56 0.15
CA TRP A 190 -10.66 -2.67 -0.58
C TRP A 190 -9.14 -2.71 -0.39
N MET A 191 -8.61 -3.89 -0.08
CA MET A 191 -7.16 -4.14 -0.01
C MET A 191 -6.75 -4.83 -1.31
N THR A 192 -6.24 -4.06 -2.27
CA THR A 192 -5.93 -4.57 -3.61
C THR A 192 -4.53 -5.17 -3.63
N ALA A 193 -4.44 -6.47 -3.39
CA ALA A 193 -3.20 -7.23 -3.52
C ALA A 193 -2.94 -7.61 -4.99
N ALA A 194 -1.69 -7.45 -5.43
CA ALA A 194 -1.23 -7.94 -6.72
C ALA A 194 -0.49 -9.27 -6.54
N ALA A 195 -0.67 -10.16 -7.50
CA ALA A 195 0.09 -11.41 -7.63
C ALA A 195 0.76 -11.45 -9.01
N PHE A 196 1.90 -12.11 -9.09
CA PHE A 196 2.53 -12.40 -10.37
C PHE A 196 1.68 -13.45 -11.09
N ALA A 197 1.40 -13.22 -12.38
CA ALA A 197 0.55 -14.11 -13.18
C ALA A 197 1.36 -14.73 -14.32
N GLN A 198 1.25 -16.05 -14.43
CA GLN A 198 1.77 -16.88 -15.51
C GLN A 198 0.68 -17.85 -15.96
N ASP A 199 0.93 -18.61 -17.03
CA ASP A 199 -0.04 -19.55 -17.60
C ASP A 199 -0.47 -20.66 -16.63
N ASP A 200 0.33 -20.94 -15.61
CA ASP A 200 0.08 -21.92 -14.54
C ASP A 200 -0.53 -21.32 -13.26
N LEU A 201 -0.90 -20.04 -13.26
CA LEU A 201 -1.52 -19.40 -12.09
C LEU A 201 -2.92 -19.98 -11.82
N GLU A 202 -3.09 -20.59 -10.65
CA GLU A 202 -4.40 -21.05 -10.16
C GLU A 202 -4.98 -20.06 -9.14
N MET A 203 -6.24 -19.65 -9.35
CA MET A 203 -7.01 -18.87 -8.39
C MET A 203 -7.99 -19.77 -7.63
N VAL A 204 -7.73 -19.99 -6.34
CA VAL A 204 -8.61 -20.78 -5.47
C VAL A 204 -9.45 -19.84 -4.61
N PHE A 205 -10.78 -19.94 -4.71
CA PHE A 205 -11.73 -19.16 -3.91
C PHE A 205 -12.88 -20.04 -3.39
N PRO A 206 -13.46 -19.75 -2.22
CA PRO A 206 -14.43 -20.64 -1.56
C PRO A 206 -15.82 -20.68 -2.22
N GLY A 207 -16.04 -19.98 -3.33
CA GLY A 207 -17.34 -19.88 -4.02
C GLY A 207 -17.32 -20.52 -5.40
N ASN A 208 -18.51 -20.76 -5.98
CA ASN A 208 -18.67 -21.27 -7.35
C ASN A 208 -19.53 -20.35 -8.24
N GLN A 209 -19.87 -19.16 -7.75
CA GLN A 209 -20.61 -18.13 -8.47
C GLN A 209 -19.75 -16.87 -8.61
N TYR A 210 -19.86 -16.18 -9.75
CA TYR A 210 -19.13 -14.95 -10.02
C TYR A 210 -19.96 -14.02 -10.90
N LEU A 211 -19.70 -12.72 -10.77
CA LEU A 211 -20.20 -11.68 -11.69
C LEU A 211 -19.05 -11.31 -12.65
N LYS A 212 -19.34 -11.15 -13.94
CA LYS A 212 -18.37 -10.68 -14.94
C LYS A 212 -18.73 -9.25 -15.37
N HIS A 213 -17.71 -8.42 -15.57
CA HIS A 213 -17.82 -7.07 -16.14
C HIS A 213 -17.05 -7.03 -17.45
#